data_AF-X1A6Y5-F1
#
_entry.id   AF-X1A6Y5-F1
#
_cell.length_a   1.000
_cell.length_b   1.000
_cell.length_c   1.000
_cell.angle_alpha   90.00
_cell.angle_beta   90.00
_cell.angle_gamma   90.00
#
_symmetry.space_group_name_H-M   'P 1'
#
loop_
_entity.id
_entity.type
_entity.pdbx_description
1 polymer ?
#
loop_
_entity_poly.entity_id
_entity_poly.type
_entity_poly.pdbx_seq_one_letter_code
_entity_poly.pdbx_strand_id
1 'polypeptide(L)'
;MLGLLKKSKGLKSRLIELNKFDITNTEGSSSDKLKKIMPKLFKTVRKAISGYKREIKELPVEVQSVPKKFWGEIEEQAKNLGIDLIGFAPIDENLMFEEDHIGGIDVLYQNAIVLGMEMDYEAIDTAPEPPAGVESLNIYAELGEATNKLTDFIRSKGYRAIACHPLGGPILYPAMAVKAGLGK
;
A
#
# COMPACT_ATOMS: atom_id res chain seq x y z
N MET A 1 2.90 -9.41 28.84
CA MET A 1 1.55 -9.94 28.53
C MET A 1 1.43 -9.93 27.01
N LEU A 2 1.65 -11.06 26.32
CA LEU A 2 1.48 -11.13 24.86
C LEU A 2 0.00 -10.86 24.56
N GLY A 3 -0.32 -9.66 24.07
CA GLY A 3 -1.67 -9.33 23.64
C GLY A 3 -2.06 -10.28 22.51
N LEU A 4 -3.17 -10.99 22.69
CA LEU A 4 -3.80 -11.76 21.62
C LEU A 4 -3.95 -10.87 20.38
N LEU A 5 -3.60 -11.41 19.22
CA LEU A 5 -3.74 -10.73 17.93
C LEU A 5 -5.20 -10.24 17.79
N LYS A 6 -5.40 -8.91 17.77
CA LYS A 6 -6.73 -8.33 17.66
C LYS A 6 -7.15 -8.35 16.20
N LYS A 7 -8.22 -9.09 15.90
CA LYS A 7 -8.91 -8.99 14.60
C LYS A 7 -9.55 -7.60 14.46
N SER A 8 -9.41 -7.03 13.28
CA SER A 8 -10.10 -5.80 12.91
C SER A 8 -11.62 -6.01 12.97
N LYS A 9 -12.33 -5.01 13.48
CA LYS A 9 -13.81 -4.93 13.53
C LYS A 9 -14.30 -3.62 12.91
N GLY A 10 -13.49 -3.04 12.02
CA GLY A 10 -13.72 -1.72 11.45
C GLY A 10 -14.65 -1.78 10.25
N LEU A 11 -14.14 -1.37 9.09
CA LEU A 11 -14.93 -1.24 7.87
C LEU A 11 -15.26 -2.60 7.25
N LYS A 12 -16.49 -2.72 6.74
CA LYS A 12 -16.91 -3.84 5.90
C LYS A 12 -16.80 -3.43 4.44
N SER A 13 -15.97 -4.13 3.68
CA SER A 13 -15.88 -3.94 2.23
C SER A 13 -16.79 -4.95 1.52
N ARG A 14 -17.33 -4.57 0.36
CA ARG A 14 -17.80 -5.56 -0.62
C ARG A 14 -16.59 -5.88 -1.47
N LEU A 15 -16.09 -7.12 -1.39
CA LEU A 15 -14.95 -7.53 -2.20
C LEU A 15 -15.30 -7.35 -3.68
N ILE A 16 -14.57 -6.47 -4.36
CA ILE A 16 -14.61 -6.42 -5.82
C ILE A 16 -13.75 -7.56 -6.31
N GLU A 17 -14.34 -8.50 -7.06
CA GLU A 17 -13.57 -9.56 -7.69
C GLU A 17 -12.62 -8.93 -8.72
N LEU A 18 -11.32 -8.96 -8.44
CA LEU A 18 -10.30 -8.43 -9.35
C LEU A 18 -10.36 -9.07 -10.74
N ASN A 19 -10.92 -10.28 -10.85
CA ASN A 19 -11.14 -11.00 -12.11
C ASN A 19 -12.26 -10.40 -12.98
N LYS A 20 -13.08 -9.49 -12.41
CA LYS A 20 -14.12 -8.74 -13.14
C LYS A 20 -13.59 -7.45 -13.74
N PHE A 21 -12.34 -7.07 -13.47
CA PHE A 21 -11.65 -6.02 -14.24
C PHE A 21 -11.30 -6.58 -15.62
N ASP A 22 -12.23 -6.43 -16.57
CA ASP A 22 -11.98 -6.80 -17.95
C ASP A 22 -11.18 -5.70 -18.67
N ILE A 23 -9.86 -5.78 -18.56
CA ILE A 23 -8.90 -4.94 -19.31
C ILE A 23 -8.63 -5.48 -20.72
N THR A 24 -9.26 -6.60 -21.12
CA THR A 24 -8.98 -7.27 -22.40
C THR A 24 -9.63 -6.59 -23.61
N ASN A 25 -10.61 -5.71 -23.39
CA ASN A 25 -11.23 -4.90 -24.44
C ASN A 25 -10.44 -3.62 -24.82
N THR A 26 -9.16 -3.52 -24.45
CA THR A 26 -8.30 -2.40 -24.84
C THR A 26 -7.46 -2.77 -26.07
N GLU A 27 -7.92 -2.39 -27.26
CA GLU A 27 -7.12 -2.48 -28.49
C GLU A 27 -6.13 -1.29 -28.59
N GLY A 28 -4.95 -1.50 -29.21
CA GLY A 28 -3.96 -0.44 -29.47
C GLY A 28 -2.83 -0.31 -28.43
N SER A 29 -2.17 0.86 -28.39
CA SER A 29 -0.94 1.13 -27.59
C SER A 29 -1.09 0.90 -26.07
N SER A 30 -2.33 0.97 -25.56
CA SER A 30 -2.68 0.68 -24.17
C SER A 30 -2.44 -0.79 -23.81
N SER A 31 -2.67 -1.72 -24.74
CA SER A 31 -2.46 -3.17 -24.52
C SER A 31 -1.00 -3.50 -24.22
N ASP A 32 -0.06 -2.88 -24.94
CA ASP A 32 1.38 -3.15 -24.76
C ASP A 32 1.94 -2.53 -23.48
N LYS A 33 1.40 -1.38 -23.04
CA LYS A 33 1.70 -0.83 -21.71
C LYS A 33 1.23 -1.79 -20.62
N LEU A 34 -0.01 -2.30 -20.72
CA LEU A 34 -0.57 -3.24 -19.75
C LEU A 34 0.25 -4.55 -19.64
N LYS A 35 0.70 -5.13 -20.76
CA LYS A 35 1.58 -6.32 -20.75
C LYS A 35 2.86 -6.11 -19.94
N LYS A 36 3.37 -4.88 -19.86
CA LYS A 36 4.56 -4.53 -19.06
C LYS A 36 4.21 -4.28 -17.59
N ILE A 37 3.10 -3.60 -17.33
CA ILE A 37 2.66 -3.20 -15.98
C ILE A 37 2.20 -4.42 -15.16
N MET A 38 1.35 -5.28 -15.75
CA MET A 38 0.66 -6.35 -15.00
C MET A 38 1.61 -7.35 -14.32
N PRO A 39 2.69 -7.85 -14.96
CA PRO A 39 3.64 -8.73 -14.28
C PRO A 39 4.29 -8.08 -13.04
N LYS A 40 4.65 -6.80 -13.14
CA LYS A 40 5.23 -6.03 -12.03
C LYS A 40 4.20 -5.85 -10.91
N LEU A 41 2.99 -5.40 -11.24
CA LEU A 41 1.88 -5.24 -10.31
C LEU A 41 1.60 -6.52 -9.50
N PHE A 42 1.44 -7.67 -10.18
CA PHE A 42 1.16 -8.91 -9.45
C PHE A 42 2.36 -9.38 -8.60
N LYS A 43 3.59 -9.10 -9.03
CA LYS A 43 4.79 -9.39 -8.23
C LYS A 43 4.82 -8.55 -6.95
N THR A 44 4.50 -7.26 -7.03
CA THR A 44 4.49 -6.34 -5.88
C THR A 44 3.34 -6.65 -4.91
N VAL A 45 2.15 -6.97 -5.41
CA VAL A 45 1.02 -7.46 -4.61
C VAL A 45 1.41 -8.74 -3.85
N ARG A 46 1.93 -9.76 -4.54
CA ARG A 46 2.32 -11.03 -3.89
C ARG A 46 3.37 -10.83 -2.81
N LYS A 47 4.33 -9.91 -3.01
CA LYS A 47 5.34 -9.57 -2.01
C LYS A 47 4.72 -8.94 -0.76
N ALA A 48 3.79 -7.99 -0.92
CA ALA A 48 3.10 -7.38 0.21
C ALA A 48 2.29 -8.42 1.01
N ILE A 49 1.53 -9.27 0.31
CA ILE A 49 0.76 -10.38 0.92
C ILE A 49 1.68 -11.34 1.68
N SER A 50 2.81 -11.74 1.07
CA SER A 50 3.79 -12.61 1.72
C SER A 50 4.41 -11.96 2.96
N GLY A 51 4.71 -10.66 2.88
CA GLY A 51 5.18 -9.85 4.01
C GLY A 51 4.20 -9.87 5.17
N TYR A 52 2.92 -9.58 4.91
CA TYR A 52 1.86 -9.64 5.91
C TYR A 52 1.72 -11.04 6.52
N LYS A 53 1.66 -12.10 5.68
CA LYS A 53 1.52 -13.49 6.14
C LYS A 53 2.67 -13.99 7.01
N ARG A 54 3.88 -13.43 6.83
CA ARG A 54 5.03 -13.72 7.71
C ARG A 54 4.87 -13.02 9.06
N GLU A 55 4.40 -11.77 9.04
CA GLU A 55 4.27 -10.94 10.24
C GLU A 55 3.18 -11.47 11.19
N ILE A 56 2.10 -12.04 10.66
CA ILE A 56 1.08 -12.73 11.49
C ILE A 56 1.57 -14.05 12.10
N LYS A 57 2.60 -14.70 11.52
CA LYS A 57 3.16 -15.95 12.07
C LYS A 57 4.05 -15.69 13.27
N GLU A 58 4.82 -14.60 13.22
CA GLU A 58 5.76 -14.21 14.27
C GLU A 58 5.42 -12.81 14.72
N LEU A 59 4.53 -12.64 15.69
CA LEU A 59 3.98 -11.33 16.06
C LEU A 59 5.03 -10.37 16.65
N PRO A 60 4.88 -9.04 16.47
CA PRO A 60 5.71 -8.07 17.17
C PRO A 60 5.43 -8.19 18.67
N VAL A 61 6.45 -8.58 19.44
CA VAL A 61 6.33 -8.80 20.90
C VAL A 61 6.55 -7.54 21.72
N GLU A 62 7.18 -6.52 21.14
CA GLU A 62 7.55 -5.27 21.82
C GLU A 62 7.46 -4.07 20.89
N VAL A 63 7.08 -2.92 21.46
CA VAL A 63 7.10 -1.63 20.77
C VAL A 63 8.53 -1.12 20.73
N GLN A 64 9.05 -0.92 19.52
CA GLN A 64 10.39 -0.36 19.32
C GLN A 64 10.30 1.15 19.08
N SER A 65 11.11 1.91 19.82
CA SER A 65 11.31 3.33 19.55
C SER A 65 12.44 3.52 18.55
N VAL A 66 12.28 4.50 17.64
CA VAL A 66 13.28 4.88 16.65
C VAL A 66 13.92 6.21 17.05
N PRO A 67 15.22 6.44 16.77
CA PRO A 67 15.82 7.75 16.97
C PRO A 67 15.22 8.76 15.98
N LYS A 68 15.18 10.05 16.36
CA LYS A 68 14.60 11.11 15.49
C LYS A 68 15.21 11.14 14.08
N LYS A 69 16.50 10.86 13.97
CA LYS A 69 17.22 10.82 12.69
C LYS A 69 16.64 9.78 11.71
N PHE A 70 16.08 8.69 12.22
CA PHE A 70 15.52 7.62 11.41
C PHE A 70 14.39 8.10 10.49
N TRP A 71 13.58 9.05 10.93
CA TRP A 71 12.51 9.61 10.10
C TRP A 71 13.06 10.32 8.87
N GLY A 72 14.17 11.06 8.99
CA GLY A 72 14.83 11.68 7.85
C GLY A 72 15.42 10.65 6.88
N GLU A 73 15.93 9.52 7.38
CA GLU A 73 16.40 8.42 6.53
C GLU A 73 15.26 7.76 5.74
N ILE A 74 14.07 7.66 6.34
CA ILE A 74 12.85 7.16 5.66
C ILE A 74 12.42 8.14 4.57
N GLU A 75 12.34 9.44 4.86
CA GLU A 75 11.94 10.46 3.89
C GLU A 75 12.91 10.52 2.70
N GLU A 76 14.22 10.47 2.96
CA GLU A 76 15.25 10.42 1.93
C GLU A 76 15.12 9.16 1.07
N GLN A 77 14.95 8.00 1.70
CA GLN A 77 14.76 6.75 0.98
C GLN A 77 13.46 6.74 0.17
N ALA A 78 12.37 7.30 0.69
CA ALA A 78 11.11 7.42 -0.03
C ALA A 78 11.26 8.29 -1.28
N LYS A 79 11.91 9.45 -1.15
CA LYS A 79 12.24 10.32 -2.29
C LYS A 79 13.08 9.61 -3.35
N ASN A 80 14.11 8.87 -2.94
CA ASN A 80 14.96 8.10 -3.86
C ASN A 80 14.19 6.98 -4.59
N LEU A 81 13.07 6.54 -4.04
CA LEU A 81 12.16 5.55 -4.63
C LEU A 81 11.06 6.17 -5.51
N GLY A 82 11.05 7.49 -5.67
CA GLY A 82 10.04 8.22 -6.47
C GLY A 82 8.71 8.44 -5.75
N ILE A 83 8.70 8.44 -4.42
CA ILE A 83 7.51 8.79 -3.63
C ILE A 83 7.49 10.31 -3.44
N ASP A 84 6.38 10.94 -3.84
CA ASP A 84 6.24 12.41 -3.85
C ASP A 84 5.70 12.95 -2.53
N LEU A 85 4.83 12.20 -1.86
CA LEU A 85 4.23 12.57 -0.58
C LEU A 85 4.50 11.51 0.47
N ILE A 86 4.89 11.96 1.66
CA ILE A 86 5.05 11.11 2.84
C ILE A 86 4.45 11.80 4.06
N GLY A 87 3.66 11.05 4.81
CA GLY A 87 3.04 11.52 6.05
C GLY A 87 3.05 10.43 7.11
N PHE A 88 2.90 10.84 8.37
CA PHE A 88 2.97 9.95 9.52
C PHE A 88 1.71 10.11 10.37
N ALA A 89 1.08 9.01 10.74
CA ALA A 89 -0.12 9.02 11.57
C ALA A 89 -0.22 7.75 12.42
N PRO A 90 -0.84 7.80 13.60
CA PRO A 90 -1.25 6.58 14.28
C PRO A 90 -2.30 5.83 13.45
N ILE A 91 -2.28 4.50 13.51
CA ILE A 91 -3.29 3.64 12.90
C ILE A 91 -4.65 3.91 13.58
N ASP A 92 -5.67 4.14 12.76
CA ASP A 92 -7.06 4.19 13.20
C ASP A 92 -7.74 2.86 12.87
N GLU A 93 -7.98 2.05 13.90
CA GLU A 93 -8.61 0.74 13.73
C GLU A 93 -10.01 0.83 13.13
N ASN A 94 -10.71 1.97 13.26
CA ASN A 94 -12.02 2.16 12.64
C ASN A 94 -11.93 2.30 11.10
N LEU A 95 -10.74 2.60 10.58
CA LEU A 95 -10.46 2.67 9.15
C LEU A 95 -9.92 1.35 8.60
N MET A 96 -9.59 0.38 9.45
CA MET A 96 -9.14 -0.94 9.03
C MET A 96 -10.32 -1.78 8.56
N PHE A 97 -10.14 -2.53 7.48
CA PHE A 97 -11.16 -3.46 7.02
C PHE A 97 -11.23 -4.69 7.92
N GLU A 98 -12.40 -5.32 8.06
CA GLU A 98 -12.53 -6.62 8.72
C GLU A 98 -11.86 -7.72 7.90
N GLU A 99 -12.04 -7.67 6.58
CA GLU A 99 -11.53 -8.63 5.60
C GLU A 99 -11.07 -7.91 4.33
N ASP A 100 -10.09 -8.50 3.66
CA ASP A 100 -9.63 -8.11 2.32
C ASP A 100 -9.26 -9.36 1.51
N HIS A 101 -8.68 -9.21 0.31
CA HIS A 101 -8.18 -10.29 -0.55
C HIS A 101 -7.20 -11.27 0.14
N ILE A 102 -6.68 -10.92 1.32
CA ILE A 102 -5.81 -11.79 2.14
C ILE A 102 -6.54 -12.54 3.27
N GLY A 103 -7.85 -12.34 3.43
CA GLY A 103 -8.67 -12.86 4.52
C GLY A 103 -8.89 -11.84 5.63
N GLY A 104 -9.19 -12.33 6.85
CA GLY A 104 -9.43 -11.48 8.02
C GLY A 104 -8.19 -10.70 8.45
N ILE A 105 -8.36 -9.39 8.63
CA ILE A 105 -7.29 -8.44 8.94
C ILE A 105 -7.02 -8.39 10.46
N ASP A 106 -5.74 -8.28 10.80
CA ASP A 106 -5.21 -8.18 12.15
C ASP A 106 -4.58 -6.80 12.37
N VAL A 107 -4.77 -6.24 13.55
CA VAL A 107 -4.15 -4.98 13.96
C VAL A 107 -2.71 -5.27 14.43
N LEU A 108 -1.75 -5.17 13.51
CA LEU A 108 -0.35 -5.53 13.75
C LEU A 108 0.52 -4.39 14.28
N TYR A 109 0.20 -3.16 13.90
CA TYR A 109 1.04 -1.98 14.13
C TYR A 109 0.21 -0.80 14.61
N GLN A 110 0.84 0.10 15.38
CA GLN A 110 0.20 1.30 15.93
C GLN A 110 0.46 2.55 15.09
N ASN A 111 1.46 2.53 14.21
CA ASN A 111 1.89 3.67 13.41
C ASN A 111 1.81 3.34 11.92
N ALA A 112 1.46 4.34 11.12
CA ALA A 112 1.43 4.30 9.68
C ALA A 112 2.41 5.32 9.09
N ILE A 113 3.10 4.90 8.02
CA ILE A 113 3.77 5.79 7.08
C ILE A 113 2.89 5.78 5.84
N VAL A 114 2.27 6.92 5.53
CA VAL A 114 1.35 7.08 4.41
C VAL A 114 2.10 7.69 3.24
N LEU A 115 1.95 7.10 2.06
CA LEU A 115 2.72 7.43 0.86
C LEU A 115 1.77 7.88 -0.26
N GLY A 116 2.21 8.86 -1.05
CA GLY A 116 1.56 9.28 -2.28
C GLY A 116 2.56 9.38 -3.43
N MET A 117 2.11 9.06 -4.63
CA MET A 117 2.88 9.16 -5.87
C MET A 117 2.02 9.90 -6.89
N GLU A 118 2.61 10.89 -7.54
CA GLU A 118 1.97 11.70 -8.57
C GLU A 118 1.67 10.83 -9.79
N MET A 119 0.48 11.01 -10.34
CA MET A 119 0.05 10.35 -11.57
C MET A 119 0.34 11.25 -12.76
N ASP A 120 0.48 10.67 -13.95
CA ASP A 120 0.49 11.44 -15.20
C ASP A 120 -0.83 12.20 -15.38
N TYR A 121 -0.76 13.53 -15.27
CA TYR A 121 -1.91 14.42 -15.38
C TYR A 121 -2.59 14.29 -16.75
N GLU A 122 -1.82 14.24 -17.85
CA GLU A 122 -2.38 14.17 -19.20
C GLU A 122 -3.16 12.87 -19.42
N ALA A 123 -2.69 11.77 -18.81
CA ALA A 123 -3.40 10.49 -18.87
C ALA A 123 -4.65 10.48 -18.00
N ILE A 124 -4.61 11.06 -16.79
CA ILE A 124 -5.74 11.05 -15.86
C ILE A 124 -6.84 12.03 -16.25
N ASP A 125 -6.50 13.15 -16.88
CA ASP A 125 -7.45 14.14 -17.40
C ASP A 125 -8.38 13.54 -18.48
N THR A 126 -8.02 12.40 -19.08
CA THR A 126 -8.88 11.68 -20.04
C THR A 126 -9.96 10.82 -19.39
N ALA A 127 -10.10 10.79 -18.06
CA ALA A 127 -11.08 9.91 -17.40
C ALA A 127 -12.51 10.18 -17.92
N PRO A 128 -13.33 9.12 -18.17
CA PRO A 128 -13.11 7.72 -17.81
C PRO A 128 -12.46 6.86 -18.91
N GLU A 129 -11.81 7.45 -19.91
CA GLU A 129 -11.23 6.72 -21.05
C GLU A 129 -10.05 5.81 -20.66
N PRO A 130 -9.72 4.79 -21.49
CA PRO A 130 -8.68 3.81 -21.18
C PRO A 130 -7.31 4.33 -20.70
N PRO A 131 -6.76 5.47 -21.18
CA PRO A 131 -5.47 5.97 -20.69
C PRO A 131 -5.44 6.23 -19.18
N ALA A 132 -6.51 6.78 -18.60
CA ALA A 132 -6.63 7.02 -17.17
C ALA A 132 -6.60 5.70 -16.36
N GLY A 133 -7.23 4.64 -16.89
CA GLY A 133 -7.20 3.31 -16.29
C GLY A 133 -5.82 2.66 -16.35
N VAL A 134 -5.11 2.80 -17.48
CA VAL A 134 -3.72 2.33 -17.62
C VAL A 134 -2.80 3.04 -16.64
N GLU A 135 -2.95 4.36 -16.48
CA GLU A 135 -2.13 5.12 -15.54
C GLU A 135 -2.42 4.77 -14.07
N SER A 136 -3.68 4.53 -13.72
CA SER A 136 -4.04 4.02 -12.40
C SER A 136 -3.35 2.68 -12.08
N LEU A 137 -3.32 1.75 -13.05
CA LEU A 137 -2.63 0.46 -12.91
C LEU A 137 -1.10 0.62 -12.86
N ASN A 138 -0.56 1.57 -13.63
CA ASN A 138 0.86 1.91 -13.61
C ASN A 138 1.28 2.37 -12.20
N ILE A 139 0.55 3.31 -11.61
CA ILE A 139 0.82 3.82 -10.27
C ILE A 139 0.67 2.73 -9.21
N TYR A 140 -0.32 1.83 -9.34
CA TYR A 140 -0.38 0.68 -8.45
C TYR A 140 0.86 -0.22 -8.53
N ALA A 141 1.47 -0.38 -9.71
CA ALA A 141 2.68 -1.15 -9.87
C ALA A 141 3.92 -0.41 -9.33
N GLU A 142 4.07 0.88 -9.65
CA GLU A 142 5.22 1.70 -9.24
C GLU A 142 5.21 2.00 -7.73
N LEU A 143 4.13 2.57 -7.20
CA LEU A 143 3.99 2.84 -5.77
C LEU A 143 3.99 1.55 -4.96
N GLY A 144 3.41 0.46 -5.50
CA GLY A 144 3.47 -0.86 -4.89
C GLY A 144 4.90 -1.41 -4.78
N GLU A 145 5.75 -1.18 -5.78
CA GLU A 145 7.16 -1.54 -5.72
C GLU A 145 7.92 -0.67 -4.71
N ALA A 146 7.74 0.65 -4.78
CA ALA A 146 8.37 1.61 -3.87
C ALA A 146 8.03 1.30 -2.40
N THR A 147 6.76 1.06 -2.10
CA THR A 147 6.29 0.68 -0.75
C THR A 147 6.97 -0.58 -0.23
N ASN A 148 7.10 -1.60 -1.09
CA ASN A 148 7.81 -2.84 -0.71
C ASN A 148 9.30 -2.59 -0.44
N LYS A 149 9.96 -1.78 -1.27
CA LYS A 149 11.38 -1.43 -1.10
C LYS A 149 11.61 -0.61 0.16
N LEU A 150 10.75 0.36 0.46
CA LEU A 150 10.82 1.16 1.69
C LEU A 150 10.60 0.27 2.93
N THR A 151 9.66 -0.66 2.86
CA THR A 151 9.43 -1.66 3.93
C THR A 151 10.69 -2.51 4.18
N ASP A 152 11.35 -2.98 3.12
CA ASP A 152 12.60 -3.74 3.26
C ASP A 152 13.74 -2.90 3.83
N PHE A 153 13.82 -1.61 3.45
CA PHE A 153 14.77 -0.67 4.05
C PHE A 153 14.56 -0.53 5.56
N ILE A 154 13.31 -0.31 6.00
CA ILE A 154 12.97 -0.22 7.43
C ILE A 154 13.36 -1.51 8.17
N ARG A 155 13.08 -2.68 7.57
CA ARG A 155 13.50 -3.99 8.10
C ARG A 155 15.00 -4.16 8.17
N SER A 156 15.74 -3.68 7.17
CA SER A 156 17.21 -3.74 7.16
C SER A 156 17.84 -2.92 8.29
N LYS A 157 17.11 -1.95 8.84
CA LYS A 157 17.50 -1.11 9.97
C LYS A 157 17.12 -1.69 11.33
N GLY A 158 16.54 -2.90 11.34
CA GLY A 158 16.17 -3.63 12.55
C GLY A 158 14.74 -3.38 13.03
N TYR A 159 13.93 -2.62 12.28
CA TYR A 159 12.56 -2.29 12.65
C TYR A 159 11.54 -3.10 11.86
N ARG A 160 10.46 -3.50 12.52
CA ARG A 160 9.39 -4.25 11.87
C ARG A 160 8.45 -3.33 11.11
N ALA A 161 7.99 -3.78 9.95
CA ALA A 161 7.02 -3.06 9.11
C ALA A 161 6.31 -4.03 8.17
N ILE A 162 5.14 -3.65 7.68
CA ILE A 162 4.43 -4.31 6.57
C ILE A 162 4.21 -3.32 5.44
N ALA A 163 4.27 -3.82 4.20
CA ALA A 163 3.83 -3.07 3.04
C ALA A 163 2.32 -3.22 2.87
N CYS A 164 1.62 -2.10 2.73
CA CYS A 164 0.22 -2.06 2.33
C CYS A 164 0.17 -1.61 0.87
N HIS A 165 -0.17 -2.54 -0.04
CA HIS A 165 -0.14 -2.29 -1.48
C HIS A 165 -1.33 -1.41 -1.90
N PRO A 166 -1.20 -0.43 -2.81
CA PRO A 166 -2.30 0.47 -3.16
C PRO A 166 -3.47 -0.24 -3.88
N LEU A 167 -3.20 -1.34 -4.57
CA LEU A 167 -4.23 -2.28 -5.03
C LEU A 167 -4.66 -3.21 -3.88
N GLY A 168 -5.70 -2.80 -3.14
CA GLY A 168 -6.25 -3.53 -1.98
C GLY A 168 -5.61 -3.11 -0.66
N GLY A 169 -5.66 -3.98 0.35
CA GLY A 169 -4.95 -3.81 1.63
C GLY A 169 -5.84 -3.61 2.85
N PRO A 170 -5.23 -3.57 4.05
CA PRO A 170 -5.94 -3.74 5.31
C PRO A 170 -6.67 -2.49 5.83
N ILE A 171 -6.50 -1.32 5.18
CA ILE A 171 -6.94 -0.03 5.72
C ILE A 171 -7.36 0.96 4.63
N LEU A 172 -8.31 1.84 4.93
CA LEU A 172 -8.81 2.86 4.01
C LEU A 172 -7.78 3.99 3.79
N TYR A 173 -7.01 3.91 2.71
CA TYR A 173 -5.91 4.84 2.45
C TYR A 173 -6.29 6.32 2.34
N PRO A 174 -7.37 6.73 1.64
CA PRO A 174 -7.70 8.16 1.53
C PRO A 174 -7.93 8.81 2.90
N ALA A 175 -8.63 8.12 3.80
CA ALA A 175 -8.87 8.61 5.16
C ALA A 175 -7.56 8.65 5.97
N MET A 176 -6.66 7.68 5.80
CA MET A 176 -5.34 7.72 6.41
C MET A 176 -4.46 8.85 5.86
N ALA A 177 -4.57 9.21 4.58
CA ALA A 177 -3.86 10.34 3.98
C ALA A 177 -4.29 11.67 4.61
N VAL A 178 -5.60 11.87 4.85
CA VAL A 178 -6.10 13.03 5.60
C VAL A 178 -5.54 13.04 7.03
N LYS A 179 -5.57 11.90 7.74
CA LYS A 179 -5.00 11.81 9.10
C LYS A 179 -3.49 12.10 9.14
N ALA A 180 -2.77 11.78 8.08
CA ALA A 180 -1.35 12.02 7.93
C ALA A 180 -1.02 13.44 7.43
N GLY A 181 -2.02 14.29 7.21
CA GLY A 181 -1.84 15.68 6.77
C GLY A 181 -1.48 15.83 5.29
N LEU A 182 -1.75 14.82 4.45
CA LEU A 182 -1.41 14.82 3.02
C LEU A 182 -2.55 15.35 2.13
N GLY A 183 -3.71 15.63 2.71
CA GLY A 183 -4.90 16.08 1.99
C GLY A 183 -6.02 16.49 2.95
N LYS A 184 -7.20 16.77 2.39
CA LYS A 184 -8.39 17.21 3.12
C LYS A 184 -9.64 16.49 2.66
#